data_AF-A0A7S3M2D7-F1
#
_entry.id   AF-A0A7S3M2D7-F1
#
_cell.length_a   1.000
_cell.length_b   1.000
_cell.length_c   1.000
_cell.angle_alpha   90.00
_cell.angle_beta   90.00
_cell.angle_gamma   90.00
#
_symmetry.space_group_name_H-M   'P 1'
#
loop_
_entity.id
_entity.type
_entity.pdbx_description
1 polymer ?
#
loop_
_entity_poly.entity_id
_entity_poly.type
_entity_poly.pdbx_seq_one_letter_code
_entity_poly.pdbx_strand_id
1 'polypeptide(L)'
;GMAPIRYKPVTLARSLMHSVLPPSKLRAAFAGLAISALLAGCAATPASDAGLRETVVAVTASHELITFHAAQPDRILERRPVTGLPAGERLVGIDFRVAKGVLYALSQAGRLYTLDIPSGALRPVGAAPAALPLNGAVFGF
;
A
#
# COMPACT_ATOMS: atom_id res chain seq x y z
N GLY A 1 37.23 49.49 -65.83
CA GLY A 1 36.86 50.90 -65.57
C GLY A 1 36.53 51.05 -64.11
N MET A 2 37.27 51.89 -63.39
CA MET A 2 37.01 52.26 -62.00
C MET A 2 37.41 53.73 -61.86
N ALA A 3 36.44 54.61 -61.65
CA ALA A 3 36.68 56.01 -61.34
C ALA A 3 36.38 56.23 -59.84
N PRO A 4 37.21 56.98 -59.11
CA PRO A 4 36.97 57.28 -57.70
C PRO A 4 36.22 58.60 -57.54
N ILE A 5 35.26 58.67 -56.61
CA ILE A 5 34.76 59.96 -56.10
C ILE A 5 34.67 59.90 -54.57
N ARG A 6 34.95 61.07 -53.99
CA ARG A 6 35.53 61.35 -52.69
C ARG A 6 34.63 62.36 -51.94
N TYR A 7 34.59 62.25 -50.61
CA TYR A 7 34.18 63.25 -49.57
C TYR A 7 32.66 63.57 -49.40
N LYS A 8 32.10 63.98 -48.24
CA LYS A 8 32.59 64.59 -46.97
C LYS A 8 31.50 64.44 -45.82
N PRO A 9 31.76 64.89 -44.57
CA PRO A 9 31.09 64.52 -43.30
C PRO A 9 30.06 65.54 -42.79
N VAL A 10 29.25 65.16 -41.78
CA VAL A 10 28.50 66.05 -40.83
C VAL A 10 28.18 65.22 -39.57
N THR A 11 28.87 65.38 -38.42
CA THR A 11 28.66 66.35 -37.32
C THR A 11 27.45 66.07 -36.41
N LEU A 12 27.76 65.49 -35.24
CA LEU A 12 27.28 65.76 -33.87
C LEU A 12 25.78 65.85 -33.53
N ALA A 13 25.36 64.98 -32.61
CA ALA A 13 24.62 65.27 -31.36
C ALA A 13 24.51 63.92 -30.59
N ARG A 14 24.69 63.78 -29.27
CA ARG A 14 24.55 64.70 -28.16
C ARG A 14 25.15 64.05 -26.90
N SER A 15 26.00 64.83 -26.25
CA SER A 15 26.31 64.93 -24.81
C SER A 15 25.57 64.01 -23.82
N LEU A 16 26.35 63.31 -23.00
CA LEU A 16 26.02 62.97 -21.61
C LEU A 16 27.28 63.15 -20.74
N MET A 17 27.42 64.36 -20.19
CA MET A 17 28.03 64.57 -18.88
C MET A 17 26.82 64.65 -17.91
N HIS A 18 26.82 64.12 -16.70
CA HIS A 18 27.65 64.56 -15.58
C HIS A 18 27.42 63.66 -14.35
N SER A 19 28.38 63.77 -13.43
CA SER A 19 28.21 63.87 -11.98
C SER A 19 28.21 62.61 -11.11
N VAL A 20 29.36 62.50 -10.43
CA VAL A 20 29.66 61.89 -9.14
C VAL A 20 28.70 62.37 -8.03
N LEU A 21 28.25 61.47 -7.13
CA LEU A 21 28.18 61.69 -5.67
C LEU A 21 27.95 60.36 -4.89
N PRO A 22 28.59 60.12 -3.72
CA PRO A 22 28.44 58.92 -2.88
C PRO A 22 27.61 59.20 -1.60
N PRO A 23 27.63 58.35 -0.54
CA PRO A 23 26.79 57.18 -0.33
C PRO A 23 25.79 57.36 0.85
N SER A 24 24.65 56.67 0.83
CA SER A 24 23.79 56.55 2.01
C SER A 24 23.31 55.12 2.21
N LYS A 25 23.47 54.66 3.45
CA LYS A 25 23.31 53.31 3.96
C LYS A 25 21.86 52.81 3.87
N LEU A 26 21.75 51.49 3.85
CA LEU A 26 20.67 50.69 4.44
C LEU A 26 19.29 50.74 3.75
N ARG A 27 18.94 49.68 3.02
CA ARG A 27 18.00 48.63 3.47
C ARG A 27 17.48 47.76 2.31
N ALA A 28 17.28 46.50 2.68
CA ALA A 28 16.26 45.56 2.19
C ALA A 28 16.57 44.66 0.97
N ALA A 29 16.48 43.36 1.29
CA ALA A 29 15.89 42.27 0.51
C ALA A 29 16.68 41.68 -0.67
N PHE A 30 17.45 40.63 -0.38
CA PHE A 30 17.65 39.46 -1.25
C PHE A 30 17.65 38.24 -0.30
N ALA A 31 16.56 37.46 -0.21
CA ALA A 31 16.28 36.31 -1.08
C ALA A 31 17.46 35.32 -1.10
N GLY A 32 17.37 34.21 -0.36
CA GLY A 32 18.36 33.14 -0.46
C GLY A 32 18.36 32.13 0.69
N LEU A 33 17.52 31.10 0.55
CA LEU A 33 17.85 29.68 0.78
C LEU A 33 18.51 29.26 2.13
N ALA A 34 17.73 28.56 2.98
CA ALA A 34 18.02 27.21 3.49
C ALA A 34 17.29 26.95 4.83
N ILE A 35 16.04 26.48 4.75
CA ILE A 35 15.41 25.77 5.86
C ILE A 35 15.22 24.33 5.38
N SER A 36 16.24 23.51 5.57
CA SER A 36 16.14 22.07 5.34
C SER A 36 15.85 21.40 6.67
N ALA A 37 14.56 21.29 7.00
CA ALA A 37 14.11 20.50 8.12
C ALA A 37 14.44 19.02 7.86
N LEU A 38 15.36 18.46 8.65
CA LEU A 38 15.63 17.02 8.70
C LEU A 38 14.49 16.32 9.45
N LEU A 39 13.33 16.20 8.81
CA LEU A 39 12.43 15.09 9.12
C LEU A 39 13.01 13.85 8.45
N ALA A 40 13.85 13.12 9.17
CA ALA A 40 14.24 11.76 8.81
C ALA A 40 13.01 10.86 8.87
N GLY A 41 12.20 10.89 7.82
CA GLY A 41 11.13 9.94 7.61
C GLY A 41 11.73 8.54 7.48
N CYS A 42 11.33 7.62 8.35
CA CYS A 42 11.58 6.19 8.15
C CYS A 42 10.87 5.76 6.86
N ALA A 43 11.57 5.82 5.73
CA ALA A 43 11.11 5.20 4.51
C ALA A 43 11.21 3.68 4.71
N ALA A 44 10.06 3.03 4.92
CA ALA A 44 9.97 1.59 4.80
C ALA A 44 10.40 1.22 3.37
N THR A 45 11.52 0.51 3.24
CA THR A 45 11.94 -0.03 1.95
C THR A 45 10.86 -0.96 1.42
N PRO A 46 10.38 -0.83 0.17
CA PRO A 46 9.46 -1.80 -0.38
C PRO A 46 10.16 -3.17 -0.38
N ALA A 47 9.57 -4.15 0.31
CA ALA A 47 10.06 -5.52 0.30
C ALA A 47 10.10 -6.01 -1.15
N SER A 48 11.29 -6.34 -1.64
CA SER A 48 11.48 -6.82 -3.01
C SER A 48 10.93 -8.24 -3.13
N ASP A 49 9.81 -8.37 -3.83
CA ASP A 49 9.11 -9.62 -4.07
C ASP A 49 9.70 -10.40 -5.26
N ALA A 50 10.87 -10.97 -5.06
CA ALA A 50 11.49 -11.88 -6.04
C ALA A 50 11.56 -13.34 -5.57
N GLY A 51 10.98 -13.65 -4.41
CA GLY A 51 10.78 -15.01 -3.92
C GLY A 51 9.34 -15.47 -4.13
N LEU A 52 9.13 -16.78 -4.27
CA LEU A 52 7.81 -17.39 -4.40
C LEU A 52 6.83 -16.78 -3.38
N ARG A 53 5.81 -16.07 -3.88
CA ARG A 53 4.78 -15.48 -3.02
C ARG A 53 3.79 -16.56 -2.62
N GLU A 54 4.07 -17.29 -1.55
CA GLU A 54 3.11 -18.22 -0.99
C GLU A 54 1.88 -17.45 -0.48
N THR A 55 0.70 -17.84 -0.94
CA THR A 55 -0.57 -17.26 -0.49
C THR A 55 -1.11 -18.06 0.68
N VAL A 56 -1.34 -17.38 1.78
CA VAL A 56 -1.95 -17.93 2.99
C VAL A 56 -3.44 -17.61 3.00
N VAL A 57 -4.24 -18.57 3.48
CA VAL A 57 -5.69 -18.42 3.71
C VAL A 57 -5.94 -18.47 5.20
N ALA A 58 -6.70 -17.52 5.74
CA ALA A 58 -7.05 -17.47 7.15
C ALA A 58 -8.50 -17.03 7.37
N VAL A 59 -9.03 -17.36 8.55
CA VAL A 59 -10.34 -16.88 9.01
C VAL A 59 -10.12 -16.02 10.26
N THR A 60 -10.68 -14.82 10.26
CA THR A 60 -10.58 -13.88 11.38
C THR A 60 -11.62 -14.17 12.47
N ALA A 61 -11.43 -13.59 13.66
CA ALA A 61 -12.43 -13.63 14.73
C ALA A 61 -13.76 -12.94 14.36
N SER A 62 -13.74 -12.02 13.38
CA SER A 62 -14.93 -11.36 12.82
C SER A 62 -15.66 -12.20 11.76
N HIS A 63 -15.30 -13.48 11.60
CA HIS A 63 -15.82 -14.37 10.56
C HIS A 63 -15.57 -13.86 9.14
N GLU A 64 -14.37 -13.37 8.87
CA GLU A 64 -13.94 -12.98 7.53
C GLU A 64 -12.89 -13.97 7.02
N LEU A 65 -13.06 -14.44 5.79
CA LEU A 65 -12.03 -15.14 5.04
C LEU A 65 -11.09 -14.10 4.44
N ILE A 66 -9.81 -14.22 4.77
CA ILE A 66 -8.76 -13.35 4.26
C ILE A 66 -7.69 -14.16 3.54
N THR A 67 -7.05 -13.53 2.55
CA THR A 67 -5.83 -14.05 1.93
C THR A 67 -4.73 -13.01 1.98
N PHE A 68 -3.50 -13.45 2.13
CA PHE A 68 -2.31 -12.59 2.16
C PHE A 68 -1.09 -13.38 1.70
N HIS A 69 -0.02 -12.67 1.34
CA HIS A 69 1.25 -13.34 1.07
C HIS A 69 2.00 -13.61 2.37
N ALA A 70 2.56 -14.79 2.54
CA ALA A 70 3.31 -15.16 3.75
C ALA A 70 4.46 -14.17 4.06
N ALA A 71 5.08 -13.61 3.03
CA ALA A 71 6.14 -12.60 3.16
C ALA A 71 5.64 -11.19 3.53
N GLN A 72 4.35 -10.92 3.42
CA GLN A 72 3.70 -9.62 3.68
C GLN A 72 2.37 -9.83 4.42
N PRO A 73 2.37 -10.39 5.65
CA PRO A 73 1.15 -10.74 6.37
C PRO A 73 0.26 -9.54 6.70
N ASP A 74 0.84 -8.35 6.83
CA ASP A 74 0.11 -7.12 7.09
C ASP A 74 -0.66 -6.60 5.85
N ARG A 75 -0.40 -7.18 4.67
CA ARG A 75 -1.04 -6.81 3.41
C ARG A 75 -2.09 -7.84 3.00
N ILE A 76 -3.34 -7.57 3.39
CA ILE A 76 -4.50 -8.35 2.96
C ILE A 76 -4.73 -8.17 1.46
N LEU A 77 -4.80 -9.28 0.73
CA LEU A 77 -5.08 -9.33 -0.71
C LEU A 77 -6.58 -9.36 -0.98
N GLU A 78 -7.28 -10.25 -0.29
CA GLU A 78 -8.74 -10.40 -0.40
C GLU A 78 -9.35 -10.51 0.99
N ARG A 79 -10.60 -10.05 1.09
CA ARG A 79 -11.42 -10.13 2.30
C ARG A 79 -12.86 -10.38 1.91
N ARG A 80 -13.47 -11.41 2.48
CA ARG A 80 -14.87 -11.76 2.25
C ARG A 80 -15.52 -12.22 3.55
N PRO A 81 -16.82 -11.94 3.77
CA PRO A 81 -17.53 -12.52 4.90
C PRO A 81 -17.65 -14.04 4.73
N VAL A 82 -17.52 -14.79 5.82
CA VAL A 82 -17.88 -16.21 5.87
C VAL A 82 -19.40 -16.30 5.99
N THR A 83 -20.04 -17.07 5.10
CA THR A 83 -21.50 -17.22 5.05
C THR A 83 -21.91 -18.67 5.25
N GLY A 84 -23.16 -18.91 5.67
CA GLY A 84 -23.69 -20.26 5.92
C GLY A 84 -23.36 -20.84 7.31
N LEU A 85 -22.65 -20.09 8.16
CA LEU A 85 -22.49 -20.44 9.57
C LEU A 85 -23.77 -20.07 10.35
N PRO A 86 -24.34 -20.97 11.17
CA PRO A 86 -25.49 -20.65 12.00
C PRO A 86 -25.20 -19.48 12.96
N ALA A 87 -26.24 -18.67 13.23
CA ALA A 87 -26.11 -17.52 14.12
C ALA A 87 -25.66 -17.96 15.52
N GLY A 88 -24.67 -17.27 16.07
CA GLY A 88 -24.09 -17.57 17.39
C GLY A 88 -23.04 -18.69 17.40
N GLU A 89 -22.76 -19.32 16.26
CA GLU A 89 -21.61 -20.22 16.11
C GLU A 89 -20.35 -19.46 15.70
N ARG A 90 -19.20 -20.08 15.96
CA ARG A 90 -17.90 -19.64 15.45
C ARG A 90 -17.12 -20.83 14.89
N LEU A 91 -16.23 -20.53 13.95
CA LEU A 91 -15.24 -21.49 13.49
C LEU A 91 -14.09 -21.58 14.51
N VAL A 92 -13.64 -22.81 14.77
CA VAL A 92 -12.56 -23.10 15.73
C VAL A 92 -11.30 -23.63 15.06
N GLY A 93 -11.37 -23.98 13.78
CA GLY A 93 -10.21 -24.37 12.99
C GLY A 93 -10.56 -24.52 11.52
N ILE A 94 -9.52 -24.45 10.69
CA ILE A 94 -9.57 -24.71 9.25
C ILE A 94 -8.41 -25.61 8.84
N ASP A 95 -8.58 -26.37 7.77
CA ASP A 95 -7.52 -27.20 7.23
C ASP A 95 -7.64 -27.36 5.71
N PHE A 96 -6.56 -27.09 4.98
CA PHE A 96 -6.51 -27.28 3.54
C PHE A 96 -6.05 -28.70 3.21
N ARG A 97 -6.99 -29.57 2.82
CA ARG A 97 -6.69 -30.94 2.40
C ARG A 97 -6.25 -30.94 0.94
N VAL A 98 -4.95 -30.74 0.71
CA VAL A 98 -4.31 -30.64 -0.62
C VAL A 98 -4.71 -31.77 -1.56
N ALA A 99 -4.76 -33.02 -1.07
CA ALA A 99 -5.14 -34.18 -1.88
C ALA A 99 -6.53 -34.09 -2.54
N LYS A 100 -7.41 -33.23 -2.00
CA LYS A 100 -8.75 -32.97 -2.54
C LYS A 100 -8.92 -31.55 -3.10
N GLY A 101 -7.97 -30.64 -2.84
CA GLY A 101 -8.12 -29.22 -3.15
C GLY A 101 -9.27 -28.55 -2.39
N VAL A 102 -9.57 -29.00 -1.16
CA VAL A 102 -10.71 -28.54 -0.37
C VAL A 102 -10.22 -27.92 0.94
N LEU A 103 -10.75 -26.75 1.28
CA LEU A 103 -10.61 -26.15 2.61
C LEU A 103 -11.75 -26.64 3.50
N TYR A 104 -11.41 -27.35 4.57
CA TYR A 104 -12.34 -27.76 5.61
C TYR A 104 -12.36 -26.75 6.75
N ALA A 105 -13.50 -26.62 7.41
CA ALA A 105 -13.69 -25.78 8.59
C ALA A 105 -14.52 -26.53 9.64
N LEU A 106 -14.19 -26.34 10.92
CA LEU A 106 -14.91 -26.91 12.05
C LEU A 106 -15.52 -25.82 12.89
N SER A 107 -16.82 -25.93 13.20
CA SER A 107 -17.49 -25.04 14.14
C SER A 107 -17.38 -25.54 15.57
N GLN A 108 -17.54 -24.62 16.53
CA GLN A 108 -17.57 -24.95 17.96
C GLN A 108 -18.67 -25.96 18.33
N ALA A 109 -19.73 -26.08 17.52
CA ALA A 109 -20.80 -27.07 17.69
C ALA A 109 -20.42 -28.48 17.20
N GLY A 110 -19.16 -28.70 16.81
CA GLY A 110 -18.69 -29.99 16.30
C GLY A 110 -19.12 -30.25 14.85
N ARG A 111 -19.56 -29.23 14.11
CA ARG A 111 -20.00 -29.41 12.72
C ARG A 111 -18.88 -29.14 11.74
N LEU A 112 -18.66 -30.09 10.84
CA LEU A 112 -17.67 -29.99 9.76
C LEU A 112 -18.31 -29.35 8.52
N TYR A 113 -17.57 -28.45 7.90
CA TYR A 113 -17.94 -27.76 6.67
C TYR A 113 -16.81 -27.82 5.65
N THR A 114 -17.14 -27.68 4.37
CA THR A 114 -16.20 -27.14 3.38
C THR A 114 -16.39 -25.63 3.28
N LEU A 115 -15.29 -24.91 3.08
CA LEU A 115 -15.27 -23.45 2.89
C LEU A 115 -14.79 -23.14 1.48
N ASP A 116 -15.67 -22.56 0.68
CA ASP A 116 -15.33 -22.12 -0.68
C ASP A 116 -14.53 -20.80 -0.62
N ILE A 117 -13.27 -20.83 -1.08
CA ILE A 117 -12.37 -19.67 -1.00
C ILE A 117 -12.87 -18.47 -1.84
N PRO A 118 -13.33 -18.67 -3.09
CA PRO A 118 -13.82 -17.57 -3.92
C PRO A 118 -15.04 -16.85 -3.34
N SER A 119 -15.99 -17.58 -2.75
CA SER A 119 -17.26 -16.99 -2.26
C SER A 119 -17.31 -16.75 -0.75
N GLY A 120 -16.48 -17.42 0.05
CA GLY A 120 -16.59 -17.45 1.50
C GLY A 120 -17.75 -18.31 2.04
N ALA A 121 -18.39 -19.12 1.20
CA ALA A 121 -19.56 -19.90 1.59
C ALA A 121 -19.18 -21.24 2.26
N LEU A 122 -19.78 -21.51 3.42
CA LEU A 122 -19.70 -22.80 4.09
C LEU A 122 -20.76 -23.78 3.56
N ARG A 123 -20.36 -25.02 3.36
CA ARG A 123 -21.27 -26.14 3.04
C ARG A 123 -21.06 -27.29 4.02
N PRO A 124 -22.11 -27.79 4.67
CA PRO A 124 -21.96 -28.85 5.67
C PRO A 124 -21.51 -30.16 5.04
N VAL A 125 -20.65 -30.89 5.77
CA VAL A 125 -20.17 -32.22 5.37
C VAL A 125 -20.93 -33.28 6.15
N GLY A 126 -21.65 -34.15 5.45
CA GLY A 126 -22.43 -35.23 6.06
C GLY A 126 -23.74 -34.76 6.72
N ALA A 127 -24.41 -35.68 7.41
CA ALA A 127 -25.66 -35.44 8.12
C ALA A 127 -25.40 -35.25 9.62
N ALA A 128 -26.01 -34.19 10.20
CA ALA A 128 -25.93 -33.76 11.60
C ALA A 128 -24.52 -33.39 12.12
N PRO A 129 -24.41 -32.52 13.16
CA PRO A 129 -23.12 -32.21 13.79
C PRO A 129 -22.50 -33.46 14.41
N ALA A 130 -21.16 -33.54 14.46
CA ALA A 130 -20.55 -34.50 15.38
C ALA A 130 -21.05 -34.14 16.79
N ALA A 131 -21.68 -35.09 17.47
CA ALA A 131 -22.55 -34.86 18.63
C ALA A 131 -21.82 -34.44 19.93
N LEU A 132 -20.71 -33.72 19.81
CA LEU A 132 -19.85 -33.31 20.92
C LEU A 132 -19.55 -31.82 20.78
N PRO A 133 -20.22 -30.94 21.56
CA PRO A 133 -19.78 -29.55 21.65
C PRO A 133 -18.31 -29.52 22.06
N LEU A 134 -17.53 -28.74 21.35
CA LEU A 134 -16.08 -28.68 21.53
C LEU A 134 -15.75 -27.82 22.75
N ASN A 135 -15.54 -28.49 23.89
CA ASN A 135 -15.11 -27.85 25.13
C ASN A 135 -13.58 -27.76 25.16
N GLY A 136 -13.04 -26.66 24.64
CA GLY A 136 -11.60 -26.39 24.60
C GLY A 136 -11.27 -25.06 23.91
N ALA A 137 -10.02 -24.61 24.04
CA ALA A 137 -9.53 -23.40 23.37
C ALA A 137 -8.59 -23.71 22.19
N VAL A 138 -8.06 -24.94 22.13
CA VAL A 138 -7.07 -25.37 21.13
C VAL A 138 -7.62 -26.58 20.40
N PHE A 139 -7.68 -26.47 19.08
CA PHE A 139 -8.15 -27.52 18.18
C PHE A 139 -7.12 -27.67 17.06
N GLY A 140 -6.67 -28.90 16.82
CA GLY A 140 -5.73 -29.25 15.75
C GLY A 140 -6.38 -30.17 14.72
N PHE A 141 -5.80 -30.20 13.52
CA PHE A 141 -6.26 -30.98 12.36
C PHE A 141 -5.15 -31.81 11.71
#